data_AF-A0A935JZS3-F1
#
_entry.id   AF-A0A935JZS3-F1
#
_cell.length_a   1.000
_cell.length_b   1.000
_cell.length_c   1.000
_cell.angle_alpha   90.00
_cell.angle_beta   90.00
_cell.angle_gamma   90.00
#
_symmetry.space_group_name_H-M   'P 1'
#
loop_
_entity.id
_entity.type
_entity.pdbx_description
1 polymer ?
#
loop_
_entity_poly.entity_id
_entity_poly.type
_entity_poly.pdbx_seq_one_letter_code
_entity_poly.pdbx_strand_id
1 'polypeptide(L)'
;MTEKSRLGLGLQAPGNPGIGTQIAPEESSEIAIPVLATQRGWMMLPRVRLSTVYPLGLLYAWSYLQPDMRCLVYPKPITTPLPPEQSTSMAGERYGDGGQEDFAGFRNRQPADSLRHVAWKACARDAGQRPLLVKQFAGGANRRCNWTGN
;
A
#
# COMPACT_ATOMS: atom_id res chain seq x y z
N MET A 1 32.60 -38.68 -8.53
CA MET A 1 32.67 -38.57 -7.06
C MET A 1 31.97 -37.28 -6.67
N THR A 2 30.69 -37.36 -6.29
CA THR A 2 29.89 -36.18 -5.98
C THR A 2 30.20 -35.76 -4.54
N GLU A 3 31.02 -34.74 -4.39
CA GLU A 3 31.42 -34.19 -3.09
C GLU A 3 30.16 -33.69 -2.39
N LYS A 4 29.65 -34.49 -1.47
CA LYS A 4 28.44 -34.21 -0.72
C LYS A 4 28.83 -33.14 0.28
N SER A 5 28.66 -31.87 -0.09
CA SER A 5 28.78 -30.76 0.85
C SER A 5 27.94 -31.12 2.08
N ARG A 6 28.52 -30.94 3.26
CA ARG A 6 27.88 -31.22 4.55
C ARG A 6 28.18 -30.11 5.52
N LEU A 7 28.00 -28.86 5.10
CA LEU A 7 28.20 -27.70 5.97
C LEU A 7 26.87 -27.32 6.62
N GLY A 8 26.62 -27.77 7.85
CA GLY A 8 25.31 -27.65 8.50
C GLY A 8 25.10 -26.34 9.25
N LEU A 9 24.60 -25.30 8.56
CA LEU A 9 24.10 -24.08 9.20
C LEU A 9 22.59 -24.22 9.46
N GLY A 10 22.17 -24.02 10.71
CA GLY A 10 20.78 -23.95 11.10
C GLY A 10 20.38 -22.52 11.43
N LEU A 11 19.35 -22.00 10.76
CA LEU A 11 18.76 -20.69 11.02
C LEU A 11 17.34 -20.84 11.55
N GLN A 12 17.00 -20.14 12.63
CA GLN A 12 15.67 -20.21 13.21
C GLN A 12 15.24 -18.88 13.83
N ALA A 13 14.06 -18.40 13.45
CA ALA A 13 13.35 -17.35 14.18
C ALA A 13 12.50 -17.97 15.32
N PRO A 14 12.37 -17.29 16.48
CA PRO A 14 11.52 -17.71 17.58
C PRO A 14 10.09 -18.03 17.13
N GLY A 15 9.55 -19.17 17.53
CA GLY A 15 8.19 -19.60 17.18
C GLY A 15 7.99 -19.98 15.72
N ASN A 16 9.06 -20.09 14.94
CA ASN A 16 9.03 -20.42 13.51
C ASN A 16 9.83 -21.70 13.23
N PRO A 17 9.52 -22.41 12.12
CA PRO A 17 10.31 -23.56 11.71
C PRO A 17 11.75 -23.15 11.40
N GLY A 18 12.70 -23.97 11.80
CA GLY A 18 14.11 -23.79 11.46
C GLY A 18 14.41 -24.25 10.04
N ILE A 19 15.42 -23.64 9.42
CA ILE A 19 15.94 -24.01 8.10
C ILE A 19 17.40 -24.42 8.24
N GLY A 20 17.72 -25.57 7.65
CA GLY A 20 19.09 -26.01 7.44
C GLY A 20 19.57 -25.57 6.06
N THR A 21 20.76 -25.02 5.98
CA THR A 21 21.42 -24.66 4.72
C THR A 21 22.89 -25.05 4.76
N GLN A 22 23.49 -25.12 3.58
CA GLN A 22 24.92 -25.38 3.41
C GLN A 22 25.51 -24.35 2.45
N ILE A 23 26.70 -23.88 2.79
CA ILE A 23 27.42 -22.86 2.05
C ILE A 23 28.86 -23.33 1.96
N ALA A 24 29.41 -23.46 0.75
CA ALA A 24 30.80 -23.82 0.53
C ALA A 24 31.76 -22.70 0.99
N PRO A 25 33.06 -22.98 1.16
CA PRO A 25 34.04 -21.93 1.43
C PRO A 25 33.98 -20.82 0.37
N GLU A 26 34.04 -19.57 0.80
CA GLU A 26 33.99 -18.37 -0.07
C GLU A 26 32.69 -18.21 -0.87
N GLU A 27 31.67 -19.03 -0.61
CA GLU A 27 30.35 -18.92 -1.23
C GLU A 27 29.43 -17.97 -0.44
N SER A 28 28.55 -17.27 -1.14
CA SER A 28 27.46 -16.49 -0.55
C SER A 28 26.12 -17.08 -0.98
N SER A 29 25.19 -17.22 -0.04
CA SER A 29 23.87 -17.78 -0.28
C SER A 29 22.78 -16.93 0.39
N GLU A 30 21.65 -16.79 -0.28
CA GLU A 30 20.47 -16.13 0.26
C GLU A 30 19.48 -17.19 0.77
N ILE A 31 19.10 -17.08 2.05
CA ILE A 31 18.17 -18.01 2.69
C ILE A 31 16.96 -17.23 3.19
N ALA A 32 15.77 -17.61 2.72
CA ALA A 32 14.52 -17.06 3.20
C ALA A 32 14.11 -17.72 4.52
N ILE A 33 14.03 -16.94 5.60
CA ILE A 33 13.63 -17.43 6.92
C ILE A 33 12.13 -17.17 7.11
N PRO A 34 11.31 -18.21 7.36
CA PRO A 34 9.89 -18.04 7.58
C PRO A 34 9.67 -17.30 8.90
N VAL A 35 8.89 -16.22 8.81
CA VAL A 35 8.46 -15.44 9.96
C VAL A 35 6.94 -15.27 9.86
N LEU A 36 6.22 -15.97 10.73
CA LEU A 36 4.77 -15.91 10.81
C LEU A 36 4.34 -14.57 11.43
N ALA A 37 3.60 -13.79 10.65
CA ALA A 37 2.94 -12.58 11.13
C ALA A 37 1.55 -12.91 11.68
N THR A 38 1.28 -12.54 12.93
CA THR A 38 0.00 -12.81 13.60
C THR A 38 -0.96 -11.63 13.59
N GLN A 39 -0.45 -10.40 13.47
CA GLN A 39 -1.23 -9.17 13.55
C GLN A 39 -0.87 -8.21 12.41
N ARG A 40 -1.87 -7.42 11.97
CA ARG A 40 -1.68 -6.32 11.02
C ARG A 40 -0.84 -5.22 11.68
N GLY A 41 0.03 -4.59 10.90
CA GLY A 41 0.78 -3.41 11.31
C GLY A 41 2.28 -3.57 11.12
N TRP A 42 3.04 -2.71 11.78
CA TRP A 42 4.50 -2.82 11.77
C TRP A 42 4.94 -3.97 12.67
N MET A 43 5.63 -4.95 12.08
CA MET A 43 6.26 -6.06 12.77
C MET A 43 7.77 -5.83 12.80
N MET A 44 8.35 -5.75 14.00
CA MET A 44 9.80 -5.81 14.17
C MET A 44 10.29 -7.21 13.82
N LEU A 45 11.36 -7.30 13.03
CA LEU A 45 11.94 -8.61 12.72
C LEU A 45 12.49 -9.24 14.01
N PRO A 46 12.14 -10.51 14.30
CA PRO A 46 12.63 -11.16 15.49
C PRO A 46 14.13 -11.51 15.33
N ARG A 47 14.82 -11.65 16.46
CA ARG A 47 16.18 -12.21 16.46
C ARG A 47 16.19 -13.59 15.82
N VAL A 48 17.14 -13.84 14.93
CA VAL A 48 17.36 -15.14 14.29
C VAL A 48 18.53 -15.82 15.00
N ARG A 49 18.33 -17.07 15.41
CA ARG A 49 19.41 -17.91 15.90
C ARG A 49 20.11 -18.58 14.72
N LEU A 50 21.40 -18.36 14.59
CA LEU A 50 22.30 -19.13 13.73
C LEU A 50 22.98 -20.20 14.58
N SER A 51 23.08 -21.43 14.09
CA SER A 51 23.74 -22.53 14.78
C SER A 51 24.48 -23.44 13.81
N THR A 52 25.54 -24.08 14.28
CA THR A 52 26.31 -25.05 13.50
C THR A 52 26.90 -26.11 14.41
N VAL A 53 27.00 -27.32 13.86
CA VAL A 53 27.63 -28.50 14.48
C VAL A 53 28.80 -29.01 13.64
N TYR A 54 29.16 -28.31 12.58
CA TYR A 54 30.23 -28.68 11.65
C TYR A 54 31.63 -28.50 12.29
N PRO A 55 32.66 -29.31 11.95
CA PRO A 55 32.70 -30.41 10.96
C PRO A 55 32.23 -31.79 11.44
N LEU A 56 32.46 -32.10 12.72
CA LEU A 56 32.34 -33.48 13.22
C LEU A 56 31.18 -33.68 14.20
N GLY A 57 30.35 -32.66 14.47
CA GLY A 57 29.31 -32.73 15.49
C GLY A 57 29.82 -32.62 16.93
N LEU A 58 31.13 -32.40 17.11
CA LEU A 58 31.78 -32.36 18.43
C LEU A 58 31.59 -31.01 19.14
N LEU A 59 31.41 -29.94 18.35
CA LEU A 59 31.27 -28.58 18.85
C LEU A 59 29.93 -28.02 18.38
N TYR A 60 29.20 -27.41 19.30
CA TYR A 60 27.99 -26.67 18.99
C TYR A 60 28.30 -25.17 19.09
N ALA A 61 28.33 -24.49 17.96
CA ALA A 61 28.48 -23.04 17.90
C ALA A 61 27.14 -22.39 17.54
N TRP A 62 26.85 -21.27 18.17
CA TRP A 62 25.63 -20.50 17.92
C TRP A 62 25.89 -19.01 18.00
N SER A 63 25.07 -18.24 17.29
CA SER A 63 25.07 -16.78 17.31
C SER A 63 23.64 -16.27 17.15
N TYR A 64 23.41 -15.02 17.57
CA TYR A 64 22.15 -14.31 17.34
C TYR A 64 22.35 -13.19 16.33
N LEU A 65 21.50 -13.17 15.32
CA LEU A 65 21.39 -12.11 14.33
C LEU A 65 20.13 -11.32 14.65
N GLN A 66 20.26 -10.04 15.02
CA GLN A 66 19.13 -9.16 15.29
C GLN A 66 19.18 -7.95 14.36
N PRO A 67 18.56 -8.04 13.17
CA PRO A 67 18.47 -6.90 12.27
C PRO A 67 17.55 -5.83 12.88
N ASP A 68 17.98 -4.58 12.88
CA ASP A 68 17.15 -3.43 13.29
C ASP A 68 16.23 -3.01 12.14
N MET A 69 15.30 -3.89 11.79
CA MET A 69 14.41 -3.77 10.64
C MET A 69 12.96 -4.06 11.03
N ARG A 70 12.05 -3.42 10.29
CA ARG A 70 10.60 -3.58 10.45
C ARG A 70 9.93 -3.93 9.11
N CYS A 71 8.95 -4.81 9.16
CA CYS A 71 8.12 -5.22 8.03
C CYS A 71 6.68 -4.73 8.24
N LEU A 72 6.02 -4.24 7.17
CA LEU A 72 4.61 -3.86 7.22
C LEU A 72 3.73 -5.05 6.84
N VAL A 73 2.95 -5.54 7.79
CA VAL A 73 2.01 -6.65 7.60
C VAL A 73 0.64 -6.10 7.19
N TYR A 74 0.23 -6.41 5.97
CA TYR A 74 -1.09 -6.08 5.44
C TYR A 74 -2.17 -6.99 6.04
N PRO A 75 -3.44 -6.53 6.09
CA PRO A 75 -4.54 -7.38 6.48
C PRO A 75 -4.65 -8.60 5.57
N LYS A 76 -5.10 -9.73 6.14
CA LYS A 76 -5.40 -10.93 5.36
C LYS A 76 -6.42 -10.56 4.26
N PRO A 77 -6.12 -10.83 2.98
CA PRO A 77 -7.02 -10.49 1.90
C PRO A 77 -8.32 -11.29 2.07
N ILE A 78 -9.45 -10.60 1.88
CA ILE A 78 -10.76 -11.21 1.78
C ILE A 78 -11.07 -11.34 0.30
N THR A 79 -11.46 -12.52 -0.15
CA THR A 79 -11.89 -12.72 -1.54
C THR A 79 -13.25 -12.05 -1.73
N THR A 80 -13.23 -10.84 -2.27
CA THR A 80 -14.44 -10.11 -2.68
C THR A 80 -14.36 -9.83 -4.17
N PRO A 81 -15.49 -9.85 -4.91
CA PRO A 81 -15.49 -9.42 -6.31
C PRO A 81 -14.94 -8.00 -6.38
N LEU A 82 -14.09 -7.74 -7.38
CA LEU A 82 -13.63 -6.39 -7.66
C LEU A 82 -14.87 -5.50 -7.89
N PRO A 83 -14.92 -4.28 -7.33
CA PRO A 83 -15.97 -3.34 -7.70
C PRO A 83 -15.96 -3.15 -9.22
N PRO A 84 -17.14 -2.94 -9.84
CA PRO A 84 -17.22 -2.69 -11.27
C PRO A 84 -16.31 -1.51 -11.61
N GLU A 85 -15.65 -1.60 -12.76
CA GLU A 85 -14.81 -0.54 -13.29
C GLU A 85 -15.58 0.78 -13.31
N GLN A 86 -15.29 1.63 -12.34
CA GLN A 86 -15.77 3.00 -12.36
C GLN A 86 -14.93 3.68 -13.42
N SER A 87 -15.57 4.09 -14.52
CA SER A 87 -15.00 5.11 -15.38
C SER A 87 -14.73 6.31 -14.47
N THR A 88 -13.46 6.43 -14.06
CA THR A 88 -12.99 7.66 -13.48
C THR A 88 -13.17 8.64 -14.63
N SER A 89 -14.17 9.49 -14.55
CA SER A 89 -14.17 10.73 -15.31
C SER A 89 -12.91 11.45 -14.85
N MET A 90 -11.83 11.18 -15.56
CA MET A 90 -10.67 12.04 -15.65
C MET A 90 -11.24 13.43 -15.96
N ALA A 91 -11.50 14.20 -14.91
CA ALA A 91 -11.78 15.61 -14.99
C ALA A 91 -10.44 16.28 -15.30
N GLY A 92 -9.99 16.07 -16.53
CA GLY A 92 -8.67 16.40 -17.03
C GLY A 92 -8.43 15.57 -18.27
N GLU A 93 -8.48 16.22 -19.43
CA GLU A 93 -7.98 15.68 -20.71
C GLU A 93 -8.89 14.67 -21.43
N ARG A 94 -10.16 15.06 -21.63
CA ARG A 94 -10.69 15.01 -22.99
C ARG A 94 -10.83 16.44 -23.48
N TYR A 95 -9.88 16.87 -24.32
CA TYR A 95 -10.20 17.85 -25.36
C TYR A 95 -11.20 17.14 -26.30
N GLY A 96 -12.47 17.14 -25.87
CA GLY A 96 -13.59 16.75 -26.69
C GLY A 96 -13.82 17.86 -27.69
N ASP A 97 -13.51 17.58 -28.94
CA ASP A 97 -14.20 18.15 -30.08
C ASP A 97 -15.67 17.70 -30.01
N GLY A 98 -16.47 18.37 -29.18
CA GLY A 98 -17.87 18.04 -28.95
C GLY A 98 -18.45 18.58 -27.63
N GLY A 99 -19.25 19.65 -27.74
CA GLY A 99 -20.43 19.91 -26.91
C GLY A 99 -20.23 20.15 -25.42
N GLN A 100 -19.87 21.37 -25.05
CA GLN A 100 -20.11 21.93 -23.72
C GLN A 100 -21.60 22.30 -23.59
N GLU A 101 -22.50 21.33 -23.50
CA GLU A 101 -23.96 21.53 -23.67
C GLU A 101 -24.69 20.92 -22.45
N ASP A 102 -25.19 21.64 -21.43
CA ASP A 102 -25.66 23.01 -21.36
C ASP A 102 -25.20 23.71 -20.06
N PHE A 103 -24.73 24.95 -20.20
CA PHE A 103 -24.47 25.82 -19.04
C PHE A 103 -25.79 26.12 -18.32
N ALA A 104 -25.94 25.64 -17.08
CA ALA A 104 -27.18 25.73 -16.32
C ALA A 104 -27.28 26.99 -15.43
N GLY A 105 -26.22 27.80 -15.35
CA GLY A 105 -26.20 29.06 -14.61
C GLY A 105 -25.07 29.16 -13.57
N PHE A 106 -25.22 30.15 -12.68
CA PHE A 106 -24.30 30.38 -11.56
C PHE A 106 -25.00 30.05 -10.24
N ARG A 107 -24.30 29.34 -9.35
CA ARG A 107 -24.76 29.15 -7.96
C ARG A 107 -23.78 29.76 -6.97
N ASN A 108 -24.25 30.06 -5.77
CA ASN A 108 -23.39 30.42 -4.65
C ASN A 108 -22.51 29.23 -4.25
N ARG A 109 -21.22 29.51 -4.05
CA ARG A 109 -20.23 28.54 -3.64
C ARG A 109 -20.56 27.95 -2.27
N GLN A 110 -20.52 26.62 -2.20
CA GLN A 110 -20.48 25.90 -0.92
C GLN A 110 -19.02 25.54 -0.57
N PRO A 111 -18.66 25.38 0.71
CA PRO A 111 -17.30 25.02 1.13
C PRO A 111 -16.76 23.73 0.48
N ALA A 112 -17.66 22.80 0.15
CA ALA A 112 -17.34 21.54 -0.53
C ALA A 112 -17.02 21.69 -2.02
N ASP A 113 -17.22 22.88 -2.61
CA ASP A 113 -16.97 23.12 -4.03
C ASP A 113 -15.50 23.43 -4.33
N SER A 114 -14.98 22.81 -5.38
CA SER A 114 -13.63 23.06 -5.88
C SER A 114 -13.44 24.50 -6.36
N LEU A 115 -12.33 25.10 -5.95
CA LEU A 115 -11.89 26.44 -6.38
C LEU A 115 -11.74 26.58 -7.91
N ARG A 116 -11.53 25.47 -8.62
CA ARG A 116 -11.33 25.47 -10.09
C ARG A 116 -12.60 25.80 -10.87
N HIS A 117 -13.79 25.62 -10.27
CA HIS A 117 -15.07 25.90 -10.91
C HIS A 117 -15.62 27.30 -10.57
N VAL A 118 -14.85 28.10 -9.81
CA VAL A 118 -15.23 29.48 -9.48
C VAL A 118 -15.20 30.32 -10.76
N ALA A 119 -16.30 31.00 -11.01
CA ALA A 119 -16.41 31.97 -12.09
C ALA A 119 -15.69 33.27 -11.68
N TRP A 120 -14.36 33.24 -11.65
CA TRP A 120 -13.53 34.37 -11.19
C TRP A 120 -13.88 35.69 -11.90
N LYS A 121 -14.19 35.62 -13.20
CA LYS A 121 -14.63 36.79 -13.98
C LYS A 121 -15.97 37.40 -13.52
N ALA A 122 -16.90 36.57 -13.04
CA ALA A 122 -18.16 37.06 -12.46
C ALA A 122 -17.94 37.58 -11.04
N CYS A 123 -17.13 36.88 -10.23
CA CYS A 123 -16.81 37.28 -8.87
C CYS A 123 -16.03 38.60 -8.79
N ALA A 124 -15.15 38.86 -9.76
CA ALA A 124 -14.35 40.08 -9.80
C ALA A 124 -15.16 41.35 -10.09
N ARG A 125 -16.37 41.22 -10.67
CA ARG A 125 -17.25 42.37 -10.95
C ARG A 125 -17.93 42.92 -9.69
N ASP A 126 -18.15 42.07 -8.68
CA ASP A 126 -18.81 42.40 -7.41
C ASP A 126 -17.82 42.28 -6.23
N ALA A 127 -16.60 42.82 -6.42
CA ALA A 127 -15.42 42.69 -5.56
C ALA A 127 -15.72 42.80 -4.04
N GLY A 128 -16.01 41.65 -3.41
CA GLY A 128 -16.14 41.49 -1.96
C GLY A 128 -17.53 41.66 -1.36
N GLN A 129 -18.55 42.03 -2.13
CA GLN A 129 -19.91 42.27 -1.57
C GLN A 129 -20.86 41.08 -1.74
N ARG A 130 -20.52 40.09 -2.58
CA ARG A 130 -21.37 38.93 -2.86
C ARG A 130 -20.60 37.61 -2.75
N PRO A 131 -21.28 36.50 -2.39
CA PRO A 131 -20.67 35.18 -2.31
C PRO A 131 -20.07 34.74 -3.65
N LEU A 132 -18.98 33.96 -3.59
CA LEU A 132 -18.31 33.42 -4.79
C LEU A 132 -19.31 32.61 -5.62
N LEU A 133 -19.30 32.82 -6.93
CA LEU A 133 -20.18 32.12 -7.88
C LEU A 133 -19.43 30.96 -8.54
N VAL A 134 -20.09 29.82 -8.64
CA VAL A 134 -19.57 28.60 -9.29
C VAL A 134 -20.38 28.33 -10.56
N LYS A 135 -19.70 27.99 -11.67
CA LYS A 135 -20.36 27.59 -12.92
C LYS A 135 -21.02 26.23 -12.75
N GLN A 136 -22.32 26.14 -13.04
CA GLN A 136 -23.06 24.89 -13.04
C GLN A 136 -23.25 24.39 -14.47
N PHE A 137 -22.97 23.10 -14.68
CA PHE A 137 -23.22 22.40 -15.94
C PHE A 137 -24.31 21.36 -15.71
N ALA A 138 -25.28 21.27 -16.62
CA ALA A 138 -26.34 20.28 -16.55
C ALA A 138 -25.81 18.91 -16.99
N GLY A 139 -25.20 18.16 -16.06
CA GLY A 139 -24.80 16.78 -16.34
C GLY A 139 -24.07 16.10 -15.19
N GLY A 140 -24.71 15.08 -14.59
CA GLY A 140 -24.00 14.04 -13.81
C GLY A 140 -24.36 13.92 -12.32
N ALA A 141 -25.45 13.20 -12.04
CA ALA A 141 -25.71 12.36 -10.86
C ALA A 141 -25.09 12.77 -9.50
N ASN A 142 -25.83 13.55 -8.71
CA ASN A 142 -25.67 13.58 -7.25
C ASN A 142 -26.28 12.30 -6.63
N ARG A 143 -25.52 11.20 -6.56
CA ARG A 143 -25.90 10.05 -5.73
C ARG A 143 -25.28 10.21 -4.36
N ARG A 144 -26.05 10.82 -3.46
CA ARG A 144 -25.77 10.91 -2.03
C ARG A 144 -26.01 9.53 -1.40
N CYS A 145 -24.96 8.83 -1.00
CA CYS A 145 -25.10 7.64 -0.16
C CYS A 145 -25.42 8.10 1.27
N ASN A 146 -26.70 8.13 1.63
CA ASN A 146 -27.12 8.29 3.03
C ASN A 146 -27.12 6.91 3.68
N TRP A 147 -26.11 6.62 4.50
CA TRP A 147 -26.08 5.41 5.33
C TRP A 147 -26.80 5.73 6.65
N THR A 148 -28.08 5.37 6.74
CA THR A 148 -28.80 5.28 8.01
C THR A 148 -29.40 3.88 8.10
N GLY A 149 -28.90 3.08 9.04
CA GLY A 149 -29.38 1.74 9.33
C GLY A 149 -29.19 1.44 10.80
N ASN A 150 -30.27 1.71 11.55
CA ASN A 150 -30.74 1.19 12.84
C ASN A 150 -29.75 0.43 13.74
#